data_AF-S0FXM1-F1
#
_entry.id   AF-S0FXM1-F1
#
_cell.length_a   1.000
_cell.length_b   1.000
_cell.length_c   1.000
_cell.angle_alpha   90.00
_cell.angle_beta   90.00
_cell.angle_gamma   90.00
#
_symmetry.space_group_name_H-M   'P 1'
#
loop_
_entity.id
_entity.type
_entity.pdbx_description
1 polymer ?
#
loop_
_entity_poly.entity_id
_entity_poly.type
_entity_poly.pdbx_seq_one_letter_code
_entity_poly.pdbx_strand_id
1 'polypeptide(L)'
;MKTIKFLILLIILGLAGLLIYQNIDYFTSKEMLTLNLKFTGWTAPELPNWAFWGICLGLGLLITGIKGLGTAFGLGREIKKKDKQISELTALNTDLQARLDVFLHDPYIKKGLSDTKEPETDLPAPPEPTQSDDPDPAPSTPKE
;
A
#
# COMPACT_ATOMS: atom_id res chain seq x y z
N MET A 1 7.83 -11.89 -0.62
CA MET A 1 6.64 -11.43 0.14
C MET A 1 5.58 -12.52 0.29
N LYS A 2 5.04 -13.09 -0.80
CA LYS A 2 4.00 -14.14 -0.74
C LYS A 2 4.51 -15.44 -0.09
N THR A 3 5.73 -15.84 -0.42
CA THR A 3 6.43 -17.00 0.18
C THR A 3 6.67 -16.84 1.66
N ILE A 4 7.20 -15.69 2.12
CA ILE A 4 7.37 -15.39 3.56
C ILE A 4 6.03 -15.44 4.31
N LYS A 5 4.97 -14.84 3.75
CA LYS A 5 3.63 -14.87 4.35
C LYS A 5 3.09 -16.29 4.46
N PHE A 6 3.30 -17.09 3.43
CA PHE A 6 2.92 -18.50 3.41
C PHE A 6 3.73 -19.34 4.41
N LEU A 7 5.04 -19.09 4.54
CA LEU A 7 5.92 -19.79 5.46
C LEU A 7 5.55 -19.49 6.93
N ILE A 8 5.26 -18.22 7.25
CA ILE A 8 4.77 -17.82 8.57
C ILE A 8 3.41 -18.49 8.85
N LEU A 9 2.51 -18.50 7.87
CA LEU A 9 1.20 -19.17 8.01
C LEU A 9 1.37 -20.68 8.25
N LEU A 10 2.30 -21.33 7.55
CA LEU A 10 2.60 -22.74 7.71
C LEU A 10 3.18 -23.04 9.10
N ILE A 11 4.05 -22.17 9.62
CA ILE A 11 4.55 -22.26 11.00
C ILE A 11 3.41 -22.14 12.00
N ILE A 12 2.54 -21.13 11.85
CA ILE A 12 1.39 -20.92 12.75
C ILE A 12 0.46 -22.14 12.70
N LEU A 13 0.18 -22.66 11.51
CA LEU A 13 -0.69 -23.83 11.33
C LEU A 13 -0.07 -25.10 11.92
N GLY A 14 1.25 -25.28 11.75
CA GLY A 14 1.99 -26.37 12.38
C GLY A 14 1.99 -26.27 13.91
N LEU A 15 2.19 -25.07 14.46
CA LEU A 15 2.16 -24.83 15.91
C LEU A 15 0.76 -25.07 16.48
N ALA A 16 -0.28 -24.60 15.79
CA ALA A 16 -1.67 -24.85 16.17
C ALA A 16 -2.01 -26.34 16.15
N GLY A 17 -1.60 -27.06 15.09
CA GLY A 17 -1.79 -28.50 14.99
C GLY A 17 -1.04 -29.26 16.10
N LEU A 18 0.19 -28.86 16.42
CA LEU A 18 0.97 -29.44 17.51
C LEU A 18 0.30 -29.19 18.87
N LEU A 19 -0.21 -27.99 19.11
CA LEU A 19 -0.94 -27.64 20.33
C LEU A 19 -2.20 -28.47 20.50
N ILE A 20 -2.95 -28.68 19.41
CA ILE A 20 -4.12 -29.57 19.40
C ILE A 20 -3.71 -31.01 19.69
N TYR A 21 -2.68 -31.51 19.01
CA TYR A 21 -2.21 -32.88 19.19
C TYR A 21 -1.75 -33.16 20.63
N GLN A 22 -1.01 -32.22 21.23
CA GLN A 22 -0.56 -32.34 22.62
C GLN A 22 -1.70 -32.24 23.64
N ASN A 23 -2.84 -31.61 23.29
CA ASN A 23 -3.96 -31.36 24.20
C ASN A 23 -5.26 -32.00 23.69
N ILE A 24 -5.17 -33.19 23.07
CA ILE A 24 -6.34 -33.88 22.48
C ILE A 24 -7.48 -34.05 23.50
N ASP A 25 -7.16 -34.39 24.75
CA ASP A 25 -8.16 -34.58 25.79
C ASP A 25 -8.94 -33.30 26.06
N TYR A 26 -8.26 -32.15 26.09
CA TYR A 26 -8.89 -30.84 26.25
C TYR A 26 -9.81 -30.50 25.07
N PHE A 27 -9.36 -30.75 23.83
CA PHE A 27 -10.15 -30.42 22.64
C PHE A 27 -11.35 -31.35 22.42
N THR A 28 -11.25 -32.60 22.91
CA THR A 28 -12.32 -33.61 22.82
C THR A 28 -13.28 -33.53 24.01
N SER A 29 -12.86 -32.89 25.10
CA SER A 29 -13.72 -32.64 26.25
C SER A 29 -14.96 -31.86 25.83
N LYS A 30 -16.10 -32.35 26.31
CA LYS A 30 -17.40 -31.74 26.13
C LYS A 30 -17.66 -30.84 27.32
N GLU A 31 -17.66 -29.53 27.08
CA GLU A 31 -18.05 -28.57 28.09
C GLU A 31 -19.41 -27.98 27.73
N MET A 32 -20.26 -27.84 28.75
CA MET A 32 -21.52 -27.13 28.62
C MET A 32 -21.26 -25.65 28.88
N LEU A 33 -21.58 -24.81 27.89
CA LEU A 33 -21.50 -23.37 28.08
C LEU A 33 -22.68 -22.93 28.95
N THR A 34 -22.43 -22.66 30.23
CA THR A 34 -23.45 -22.16 31.15
C THR A 34 -23.40 -20.63 31.18
N LEU A 35 -24.39 -19.95 30.61
CA LEU A 35 -24.58 -18.53 30.85
C LEU A 35 -25.48 -18.35 32.07
N ASN A 36 -24.87 -17.97 33.18
CA ASN A 36 -25.60 -17.59 34.38
C ASN A 36 -25.87 -16.08 34.33
N LEU A 37 -27.00 -15.68 33.77
CA LEU A 37 -27.51 -14.33 34.01
C LEU A 37 -28.22 -14.36 35.36
N LYS A 38 -28.03 -13.32 36.16
CA LYS A 38 -28.55 -13.19 37.55
C LYS A 38 -30.06 -13.52 37.72
N PHE A 39 -30.83 -13.56 36.62
CA PHE A 39 -32.26 -13.87 36.58
C PHE A 39 -32.63 -15.09 35.72
N THR A 40 -31.70 -15.65 34.94
CA THR A 40 -31.96 -16.83 34.10
C THR A 40 -30.65 -17.56 33.77
N GLY A 41 -30.62 -18.87 34.03
CA GLY A 41 -29.52 -19.73 33.63
C GLY A 41 -29.85 -20.39 32.30
N TRP A 42 -29.11 -20.08 31.25
CA TRP A 42 -29.21 -20.77 29.97
C TRP A 42 -27.98 -21.66 29.76
N THR A 43 -28.23 -22.94 29.48
CA THR A 43 -27.17 -23.93 29.21
C THR A 43 -27.21 -24.27 27.73
N ALA A 44 -26.10 -24.03 27.03
CA ALA A 44 -25.93 -24.49 25.67
C ALA A 44 -25.76 -26.02 25.64
N PRO A 45 -26.18 -26.69 24.54
CA PRO A 45 -25.92 -28.12 24.37
C PRO A 45 -24.41 -28.41 24.42
N GLU A 46 -24.07 -29.58 24.95
CA GLU A 46 -22.69 -30.03 25.08
C GLU A 46 -21.98 -30.04 23.71
N LEU A 47 -21.03 -29.13 23.55
CA LEU A 47 -20.17 -29.08 22.37
C LEU A 47 -18.74 -29.41 22.77
N PRO A 48 -18.02 -30.19 21.95
CA PRO A 48 -16.58 -30.34 22.12
C PRO A 48 -15.87 -28.99 22.00
N ASN A 49 -14.81 -28.80 22.77
CA ASN A 49 -14.02 -27.56 22.76
C ASN A 49 -13.46 -27.21 21.37
N TRP A 50 -13.10 -28.20 20.54
CA TRP A 50 -12.66 -27.95 19.16
C TRP A 50 -13.72 -27.22 18.31
N ALA A 51 -15.01 -27.48 18.55
CA ALA A 51 -16.10 -26.83 17.84
C ALA A 51 -16.23 -25.35 18.26
N PHE A 52 -16.10 -25.04 19.56
CA PHE A 52 -16.07 -23.66 20.04
C PHE A 52 -14.90 -22.86 19.47
N TRP A 53 -13.69 -23.45 19.47
CA TRP A 53 -12.51 -22.83 18.87
C TRP A 53 -12.66 -22.65 17.37
N GLY A 54 -13.24 -23.63 16.66
CA GLY A 54 -13.53 -23.54 15.24
C GLY A 54 -14.50 -22.40 14.90
N ILE A 55 -15.56 -22.22 15.69
CA ILE A 55 -16.52 -21.12 15.54
C ILE A 55 -15.82 -19.78 15.82
N CYS A 56 -15.03 -19.68 16.88
CA CYS A 56 -14.30 -18.46 17.22
C CYS A 56 -13.31 -18.05 16.11
N LEU A 57 -12.56 -19.01 15.58
CA LEU A 57 -11.62 -18.78 14.47
C LEU A 57 -12.38 -18.40 13.20
N GLY A 58 -13.49 -19.09 12.91
CA GLY A 58 -14.38 -18.77 11.79
C GLY A 58 -14.92 -17.35 11.85
N LEU A 59 -15.41 -16.89 13.01
CA LEU A 59 -15.86 -15.50 13.20
C LEU A 59 -14.70 -14.51 13.05
N GLY A 60 -13.53 -14.79 13.62
CA GLY A 60 -12.35 -13.93 13.48
C GLY A 60 -11.92 -13.77 12.02
N LEU A 61 -11.95 -14.87 11.25
CA LEU A 61 -11.64 -14.89 9.83
C LEU A 61 -12.71 -14.17 9.01
N LEU A 62 -13.98 -14.30 9.38
CA LEU A 62 -15.09 -13.58 8.76
C LEU A 62 -14.95 -12.06 8.94
N ILE A 63 -14.68 -11.60 10.17
CA ILE A 63 -14.49 -10.17 10.47
C ILE A 63 -13.29 -9.62 9.69
N THR A 64 -12.16 -10.35 9.74
CA THR A 64 -10.94 -9.96 9.02
C THR A 64 -11.16 -9.95 7.51
N GLY A 65 -11.89 -10.95 6.99
CA GLY A 65 -12.24 -11.08 5.58
C GLY A 65 -13.10 -9.92 5.10
N ILE A 66 -14.15 -9.55 5.85
CA ILE A 66 -15.03 -8.42 5.51
C ILE A 66 -14.24 -7.10 5.51
N LYS A 67 -13.39 -6.87 6.53
CA LYS A 67 -12.57 -5.65 6.64
C LYS A 67 -11.49 -5.58 5.54
N GLY A 68 -10.90 -6.73 5.20
CA GLY A 68 -9.95 -6.87 4.10
C GLY A 68 -10.57 -6.65 2.73
N LEU A 69 -11.80 -7.15 2.51
CA LEU A 69 -12.55 -6.88 1.29
C LEU A 69 -12.90 -5.40 1.16
N GLY A 70 -13.42 -4.77 2.22
CA GLY A 70 -13.78 -3.35 2.20
C GLY A 70 -12.59 -2.44 1.85
N THR A 71 -11.42 -2.72 2.40
CA THR A 71 -10.18 -2.00 2.07
C THR A 71 -9.74 -2.28 0.62
N ALA A 72 -9.76 -3.53 0.17
CA ALA A 72 -9.42 -3.88 -1.21
C ALA A 72 -10.33 -3.21 -2.25
N PHE A 73 -11.63 -3.10 -1.98
CA PHE A 73 -12.57 -2.38 -2.85
C PHE A 73 -12.31 -0.87 -2.88
N GLY A 74 -11.97 -0.26 -1.74
CA GLY A 74 -11.57 1.14 -1.66
C GLY A 74 -10.32 1.44 -2.49
N LEU A 75 -9.26 0.64 -2.29
CA LEU A 75 -8.03 0.75 -3.05
C LEU A 75 -8.25 0.51 -4.55
N GLY A 76 -9.09 -0.47 -4.93
CA GLY A 76 -9.41 -0.73 -6.33
C GLY A 76 -10.11 0.43 -7.03
N ARG A 77 -10.97 1.18 -6.32
CA ARG A 77 -11.58 2.40 -6.85
C ARG A 77 -10.56 3.53 -7.02
N GLU A 78 -9.63 3.66 -6.08
CA GLU A 78 -8.58 4.68 -6.15
C GLU A 78 -7.59 4.41 -7.28
N ILE A 79 -7.19 3.14 -7.48
CA ILE A 79 -6.34 2.72 -8.61
C ILE A 79 -7.01 3.08 -9.93
N LYS A 80 -8.30 2.75 -10.11
CA LYS A 80 -9.04 3.11 -11.33
C LYS A 80 -9.10 4.62 -11.58
N LYS A 81 -9.19 5.42 -10.52
CA LYS A 81 -9.18 6.89 -10.65
C LYS A 81 -7.80 7.39 -11.10
N LYS A 82 -6.73 6.87 -10.51
CA LYS A 82 -5.36 7.24 -10.87
C LYS A 82 -4.98 6.77 -12.27
N ASP A 83 -5.40 5.57 -12.68
CA ASP A 83 -5.18 5.08 -14.05
C ASP A 83 -5.84 5.98 -15.10
N LYS A 84 -7.06 6.48 -14.84
CA LYS A 84 -7.70 7.46 -15.72
C LYS A 84 -6.89 8.75 -15.83
N GLN A 85 -6.41 9.28 -14.69
CA GLN A 85 -5.57 10.48 -14.70
C GLN A 85 -4.25 10.27 -15.45
N ILE A 86 -3.62 9.11 -15.28
CA ILE A 86 -2.39 8.75 -16.01
C ILE A 86 -2.69 8.68 -17.52
N SER A 87 -3.81 8.06 -17.92
CA SER A 87 -4.17 7.95 -19.33
C SER A 87 -4.45 9.32 -19.98
N GLU A 88 -5.08 10.23 -19.24
CA GLU A 88 -5.37 11.59 -19.70
C GLU A 88 -4.10 12.43 -19.82
N LEU A 89 -3.21 12.37 -18.81
CA LEU A 89 -1.91 13.02 -18.86
C LEU A 89 -1.03 12.48 -19.97
N THR A 90 -1.05 11.16 -20.20
CA THR A 90 -0.31 10.53 -21.30
C THR A 90 -0.84 11.01 -22.64
N ALA A 91 -2.18 11.04 -22.82
CA ALA A 91 -2.81 11.54 -24.04
C ALA A 91 -2.45 13.01 -24.32
N LEU A 92 -2.48 13.88 -23.30
CA LEU A 92 -2.04 15.27 -23.43
C LEU A 92 -0.55 15.36 -23.80
N ASN A 93 0.31 14.54 -23.20
CA ASN A 93 1.73 14.55 -23.55
C ASN A 93 1.96 14.19 -25.02
N THR A 94 1.26 13.18 -25.55
CA THR A 94 1.27 12.86 -26.98
C THR A 94 0.71 13.97 -27.86
N ASP A 95 -0.38 14.64 -27.46
CA ASP A 95 -0.94 15.77 -28.21
C ASP A 95 0.06 16.94 -28.25
N LEU A 96 0.67 17.28 -27.12
CA LEU A 96 1.71 18.30 -27.06
C LEU A 96 2.94 17.93 -27.88
N GLN A 97 3.39 16.67 -27.83
CA GLN A 97 4.50 16.20 -28.67
C GLN A 97 4.16 16.29 -30.16
N ALA A 98 2.94 15.91 -30.56
CA ALA A 98 2.50 16.02 -31.94
C ALA A 98 2.44 17.48 -32.41
N ARG A 99 1.93 18.39 -31.56
CA ARG A 99 1.95 19.83 -31.85
C ARG A 99 3.37 20.36 -31.98
N LEU A 100 4.27 19.95 -31.09
CA LEU A 100 5.66 20.37 -31.11
C LEU A 100 6.38 19.87 -32.37
N ASP A 101 6.12 18.63 -32.78
CA ASP A 101 6.65 18.03 -34.02
C ASP A 101 6.17 18.78 -35.27
N VAL A 102 4.87 19.11 -35.34
CA VAL A 102 4.30 19.96 -36.40
C VAL A 102 4.96 21.33 -36.42
N PHE A 103 5.18 21.97 -35.27
CA PHE A 103 5.89 23.25 -35.19
C PHE A 103 7.35 23.16 -35.63
N LEU A 104 8.05 22.07 -35.31
CA LEU A 104 9.45 21.84 -35.71
C LEU A 104 9.58 21.52 -37.21
N HIS A 105 8.53 21.00 -37.83
CA HIS A 105 8.47 20.63 -39.24
C HIS A 105 7.74 21.64 -40.13
N ASP A 106 7.18 22.72 -39.56
CA ASP A 106 6.63 23.82 -40.34
C ASP A 106 7.75 24.58 -41.08
N PRO A 107 7.71 24.64 -42.43
CA PRO A 107 8.73 25.32 -43.24
C PRO A 107 8.88 26.82 -42.94
N TYR A 108 7.86 27.48 -42.37
CA TYR A 108 7.93 28.92 -42.06
C TYR A 108 8.66 29.22 -40.73
N ILE A 109 8.61 28.32 -39.75
CA ILE A 109 9.33 28.48 -38.46
C ILE A 109 10.80 28.10 -38.62
N LYS A 110 11.11 27.10 -39.45
CA LYS A 110 12.50 26.76 -39.81
C LYS A 110 13.26 27.96 -40.35
N LYS A 111 12.61 28.84 -41.11
CA LYS A 111 13.23 30.05 -41.67
C LYS A 111 13.64 31.06 -40.59
N GLY A 112 12.81 31.25 -39.55
CA GLY A 112 13.11 32.14 -38.43
C GLY A 112 14.20 31.62 -37.48
N LEU A 113 14.29 30.30 -37.28
CA LEU A 113 15.38 29.69 -36.50
C LEU A 113 16.68 29.55 -37.31
N SER A 114 16.61 29.32 -38.63
CA SER A 114 17.80 29.26 -39.48
C SER A 114 18.40 30.63 -39.79
N ASP A 115 17.60 31.70 -39.77
CA ASP A 115 18.10 33.09 -39.89
C ASP A 115 18.67 33.65 -38.59
N THR A 116 18.40 33.02 -37.45
CA THR A 116 19.02 33.39 -36.17
C THR A 116 20.23 32.50 -35.90
N LYS A 117 21.19 32.52 -36.83
CA LYS A 117 22.53 31.99 -36.61
C LYS A 117 23.50 33.17 -36.48
N GLU A 118 23.62 33.63 -35.23
CA GLU A 118 24.64 34.53 -34.66
C GLU A 118 24.75 35.96 -35.25
N PRO A 119 24.88 36.94 -34.33
CA PRO A 119 26.24 37.30 -33.98
C PRO A 119 26.49 37.02 -32.49
N GLU A 120 27.44 36.14 -32.20
CA GLU A 120 28.26 36.27 -30.98
C GLU A 120 28.97 37.62 -31.07
N THR A 121 28.28 38.66 -30.59
CA THR A 121 28.89 39.92 -30.20
C THR A 121 29.34 39.75 -28.76
N ASP A 122 30.64 39.92 -28.58
CA ASP A 122 31.32 40.08 -27.30
C ASP A 122 30.47 40.81 -26.25
N LEU A 123 30.04 40.11 -25.21
CA LEU A 123 29.59 40.69 -23.95
C LEU A 123 30.18 39.89 -22.77
N PRO A 124 30.57 40.57 -21.69
CA PRO A 124 31.61 40.14 -20.77
C PRO A 124 31.20 38.99 -19.85
N ALA A 125 32.21 38.29 -19.35
CA ALA A 125 32.12 37.18 -18.41
C ALA A 125 31.10 37.42 -17.27
N PRO A 126 30.30 36.40 -16.89
CA PRO A 126 29.44 36.48 -15.71
C PRO A 126 30.28 36.78 -14.46
N PRO A 127 29.84 37.65 -13.53
CA PRO A 127 30.51 37.79 -12.25
C PRO A 127 30.49 36.43 -11.53
N GLU A 128 31.65 36.06 -10.97
CA GLU A 128 31.82 34.91 -10.09
C GLU A 128 30.67 34.84 -9.07
N PRO A 129 30.13 33.65 -8.76
CA PRO A 129 29.29 33.50 -7.58
C PRO A 129 30.17 33.77 -6.36
N THR A 130 30.00 34.96 -5.80
CA THR A 130 30.48 35.33 -4.48
C THR A 130 30.05 34.27 -3.49
N GLN A 131 31.04 33.60 -2.94
CA GLN A 131 31.01 32.77 -1.75
C GLN A 131 30.22 33.51 -0.64
N SER A 132 29.04 33.01 -0.30
CA SER A 132 28.37 33.31 0.95
C SER A 132 28.61 32.14 1.89
N ASP A 133 29.66 32.27 2.69
CA ASP A 133 29.84 31.54 3.94
C ASP A 133 28.63 31.79 4.84
N ASP A 134 27.94 30.73 5.30
CA ASP A 134 27.60 30.48 6.72
C ASP A 134 26.61 29.28 6.86
N PRO A 135 26.51 28.63 8.05
CA PRO A 135 27.08 27.30 8.23
C PRO A 135 26.05 26.20 8.50
N ASP A 136 26.54 24.97 8.35
CA ASP A 136 25.96 23.69 8.78
C ASP A 136 25.21 23.76 10.12
N PRO A 137 23.92 23.37 10.21
CA PRO A 137 23.34 22.98 11.47
C PRO A 137 23.72 21.51 11.75
N ALA A 138 24.71 21.37 12.63
CA ALA A 138 25.10 20.13 13.28
C ALA A 138 23.90 19.44 13.99
N PRO A 139 24.01 18.12 14.25
CA PRO A 139 22.88 17.23 14.48
C PRO A 139 22.33 17.35 15.90
N SER A 140 21.00 17.37 16.03
CA SER A 140 20.32 17.26 17.32
C SER A 140 20.42 15.83 17.86
N THR A 141 21.15 15.70 18.97
CA THR A 141 21.19 14.52 19.84
C THR A 141 19.89 14.33 20.63
N PRO A 142 19.65 13.12 21.19
CA PRO A 142 18.38 12.68 21.77
C PRO A 142 18.16 13.24 23.17
N LYS A 143 16.89 13.42 23.56
CA LYS A 143 16.50 13.68 24.95
C LYS A 143 16.08 12.38 25.64
N GLU A 144 16.58 12.25 26.87
CA GLU A 144 16.21 11.31 27.93
C GLU A 144 14.72 11.27 28.25
#